data_AF-Q2ISB0-F1
#
_entry.id   AF-Q2ISB0-F1
#
_cell.length_a   1.000
_cell.length_b   1.000
_cell.length_c   1.000
_cell.angle_alpha   90.00
_cell.angle_beta   90.00
_cell.angle_gamma   90.00
#
_symmetry.space_group_name_H-M   'P 1'
#
loop_
_entity.id
_entity.type
_entity.pdbx_description
1 polymer ?
#
loop_
_entity_poly.entity_id
_entity_poly.type
_entity_poly.pdbx_seq_one_letter_code
_entity_poly.pdbx_strand_id
1 'polypeptide(L)'
;MTLLIVLTALAFAAAIVVARVLATAAPAGRLVSQAAGAATMVVAPIITLVLAIVLAKFGIGGEALGASEILRAAALPAFGTLFVAPLAFWFFRRQRPALTA
;
A
#
# COMPACT_ATOMS: atom_id res chain seq x y z
N MET A 1 12.08 -15.05 8.43
CA MET A 1 10.62 -15.23 8.16
C MET A 1 9.76 -14.19 8.85
N THR A 2 9.96 -13.92 10.15
CA THR A 2 9.17 -12.94 10.92
C THR A 2 9.15 -11.53 10.31
N LEU A 3 10.31 -11.01 9.89
CA LEU A 3 10.40 -9.70 9.18
C LEU A 3 9.49 -9.66 7.95
N LEU A 4 9.49 -10.72 7.13
CA LEU A 4 8.71 -10.77 5.90
C LEU A 4 7.20 -10.79 6.19
N ILE A 5 6.77 -11.54 7.21
CA ILE A 5 5.36 -11.59 7.63
C ILE A 5 4.91 -10.21 8.16
N VAL A 6 5.71 -9.61 9.05
CA VAL A 6 5.42 -8.30 9.65
C VAL A 6 5.40 -7.20 8.58
N LEU A 7 6.40 -7.19 7.69
CA LEU A 7 6.47 -6.24 6.58
C LEU A 7 5.27 -6.38 5.64
N THR A 8 4.87 -7.61 5.30
CA THR A 8 3.70 -7.86 4.44
C THR A 8 2.42 -7.34 5.08
N ALA A 9 2.19 -7.66 6.36
CA ALA A 9 1.00 -7.23 7.08
C ALA A 9 0.92 -5.70 7.20
N LEU A 10 2.02 -5.05 7.57
CA LEU A 10 2.08 -3.59 7.68
C LEU A 10 1.91 -2.90 6.32
N ALA A 11 2.56 -3.42 5.28
CA ALA A 11 2.43 -2.90 3.93
C ALA A 11 0.98 -2.98 3.43
N PHE A 12 0.30 -4.10 3.67
CA PHE A 12 -1.09 -4.29 3.24
C PHE A 12 -2.04 -3.39 4.03
N ALA A 13 -1.88 -3.31 5.35
CA ALA A 13 -2.69 -2.42 6.17
C ALA A 13 -2.54 -0.96 5.75
N ALA A 14 -1.30 -0.50 5.53
CA ALA A 14 -1.04 0.87 5.07
C ALA A 14 -1.61 1.12 3.67
N ALA A 15 -1.47 0.17 2.74
CA ALA A 15 -2.05 0.25 1.41
C ALA A 15 -3.58 0.39 1.45
N ILE A 16 -4.26 -0.37 2.32
CA ILE A 16 -5.71 -0.30 2.52
C ILE A 16 -6.12 1.06 3.09
N VAL A 17 -5.38 1.59 4.08
CA VAL A 17 -5.65 2.91 4.65
C VAL A 17 -5.52 4.00 3.60
N VAL A 18 -4.44 4.01 2.82
CA VAL A 18 -4.24 4.98 1.73
C VAL A 18 -5.32 4.84 0.66
N ALA A 19 -5.69 3.62 0.29
CA ALA A 19 -6.77 3.35 -0.64
C ALA A 19 -8.11 3.89 -0.13
N ARG A 20 -8.42 3.76 1.17
CA ARG A 20 -9.60 4.35 1.81
C ARG A 20 -9.58 5.88 1.76
N VAL A 21 -8.45 6.50 2.09
CA VAL A 21 -8.29 7.96 2.06
C VAL A 21 -8.50 8.47 0.63
N LEU A 22 -7.87 7.87 -0.37
CA LEU A 22 -8.05 8.25 -1.76
C LEU A 22 -9.48 7.97 -2.26
N ALA A 23 -10.07 6.84 -1.86
CA ALA A 23 -11.44 6.50 -2.18
C ALA A 23 -12.48 7.35 -1.43
N THR A 24 -12.10 8.16 -0.44
CA THR A 24 -13.00 9.09 0.25
C THR A 24 -12.77 10.53 -0.18
N ALA A 25 -11.52 10.92 -0.45
CA ALA A 25 -11.17 12.26 -0.92
C ALA A 25 -11.38 12.48 -2.43
N ALA A 26 -11.28 11.47 -3.29
CA ALA A 26 -11.30 11.68 -4.74
C ALA A 26 -12.67 12.17 -5.25
N PRO A 27 -12.76 13.32 -5.94
CA PRO A 27 -14.00 13.82 -6.54
C PRO A 27 -14.72 12.80 -7.44
N ALA A 28 -16.03 13.01 -7.65
CA ALA A 28 -16.91 12.11 -8.42
C ALA A 28 -16.64 12.09 -9.94
N GLY A 29 -15.76 12.96 -10.46
CA GLY A 29 -15.39 13.00 -11.87
C GLY A 29 -14.68 11.72 -12.35
N ARG A 30 -15.08 11.19 -13.52
CA ARG A 30 -14.55 9.94 -14.09
C ARG A 30 -13.01 9.93 -14.23
N LEU A 31 -12.40 11.01 -14.73
CA LEU A 31 -10.95 11.11 -14.92
C LEU A 31 -10.19 11.15 -13.59
N VAL A 32 -10.71 11.91 -12.62
CA VAL A 32 -10.14 12.02 -11.27
C VAL A 32 -10.28 10.70 -10.50
N SER A 33 -11.35 9.94 -10.75
CA SER A 33 -11.54 8.59 -10.22
C SER A 33 -10.54 7.58 -10.76
N GLN A 34 -10.17 7.68 -12.04
CA GLN A 34 -9.18 6.79 -12.66
C GLN A 34 -7.77 7.10 -12.17
N ALA A 35 -7.43 8.38 -12.07
CA ALA A 35 -6.16 8.82 -11.49
C ALA A 35 -6.02 8.40 -10.02
N ALA A 36 -7.10 8.46 -9.23
CA ALA A 36 -7.09 8.00 -7.84
C ALA A 36 -6.88 6.48 -7.73
N GLY A 37 -7.50 5.68 -8.60
CA GLY A 37 -7.25 4.24 -8.67
C GLY A 37 -5.81 3.92 -9.09
N ALA A 38 -5.30 4.58 -10.14
CA ALA A 38 -3.91 4.41 -10.58
C ALA A 38 -2.90 4.85 -9.51
N ALA A 39 -3.17 5.93 -8.79
CA ALA A 39 -2.31 6.38 -7.69
C ALA A 39 -2.23 5.34 -6.58
N THR A 40 -3.33 4.65 -6.24
CA THR A 40 -3.29 3.57 -5.24
C THR A 40 -2.39 2.40 -5.65
N MET A 41 -2.29 2.09 -6.95
CA MET A 41 -1.37 1.08 -7.46
C MET A 41 0.09 1.47 -7.26
N VAL A 42 0.45 2.71 -7.56
CA VAL A 42 1.86 3.16 -7.57
C VAL A 42 2.36 3.50 -6.18
N VAL A 43 1.51 4.07 -5.32
CA VAL A 43 1.90 4.53 -3.99
C VAL A 43 2.15 3.35 -3.04
N ALA A 44 1.42 2.24 -3.19
CA ALA A 44 1.50 1.12 -2.26
C ALA A 44 2.88 0.39 -2.25
N PRO A 45 3.54 0.12 -3.39
CA PRO A 45 4.93 -0.35 -3.43
C PRO A 45 5.93 0.63 -2.79
N ILE A 46 5.72 1.95 -2.96
CA ILE A 46 6.59 2.97 -2.37
C ILE A 46 6.49 2.93 -0.84
N ILE A 47 5.26 2.85 -0.31
CA ILE A 47 5.02 2.69 1.13
C ILE A 47 5.70 1.43 1.66
N THR A 48 5.59 0.33 0.92
CA THR A 48 6.21 -0.95 1.29
C THR A 48 7.73 -0.83 1.38
N LEU A 49 8.35 -0.14 0.43
CA LEU A 49 9.80 0.11 0.44
C LEU A 49 10.22 0.97 1.64
N VAL A 50 9.47 2.05 1.93
CA VAL A 50 9.75 2.90 3.10
C VAL A 50 9.65 2.11 4.39
N LEU A 51 8.62 1.28 4.55
CA LEU A 51 8.47 0.39 5.71
C LEU A 51 9.65 -0.59 5.82
N ALA A 52 10.06 -1.20 4.71
CA ALA A 52 11.19 -2.13 4.70
C ALA A 52 12.49 -1.46 5.16
N ILE A 53 12.79 -0.25 4.67
CA ILE A 53 13.96 0.53 5.07
C ILE A 53 13.91 0.86 6.56
N VAL A 54 12.76 1.29 7.06
CA VAL A 54 12.58 1.66 8.47
C VAL A 54 12.74 0.43 9.37
N LEU A 55 12.06 -0.68 9.07
CA LEU A 55 12.15 -1.91 9.88
C LEU A 55 13.57 -2.52 9.86
N ALA A 56 14.28 -2.41 8.73
CA ALA A 56 15.67 -2.82 8.63
C ALA A 56 16.60 -1.97 9.51
N LYS A 57 16.36 -0.65 9.59
CA LYS A 57 17.10 0.23 10.51
C LYS A 57 16.87 -0.10 11.98
N PHE A 58 15.66 -0.53 12.35
CA PHE A 58 15.33 -0.92 13.72
C PHE A 58 15.75 -2.37 14.07
N GLY A 59 16.38 -3.09 13.14
CA GLY A 59 16.93 -4.42 13.42
C GLY A 59 15.88 -5.48 13.75
N ILE A 60 14.64 -5.34 13.23
CA ILE A 60 13.55 -6.30 13.46
C ILE A 60 13.87 -7.59 12.71
N GLY A 61 14.70 -8.44 13.31
CA GLY A 61 15.31 -9.59 12.64
C GLY A 61 16.72 -9.93 13.11
N GLY A 62 17.34 -9.08 13.95
CA GLY A 62 18.64 -9.35 14.57
C GLY A 62 19.86 -9.03 13.69
N GLU A 63 19.66 -8.68 12.42
CA GLU A 63 20.73 -8.36 11.47
C GLU A 63 20.49 -7.03 10.77
N ALA A 64 21.56 -6.25 10.59
CA ALA A 64 21.55 -5.03 9.79
C ALA A 64 21.55 -5.41 8.31
N LEU A 65 20.39 -5.35 7.67
CA LEU A 65 20.24 -5.74 6.27
C LEU A 65 20.88 -4.73 5.33
N GLY A 66 21.64 -5.23 4.35
CA GLY A 66 22.13 -4.44 3.22
C GLY A 66 21.01 -4.02 2.29
N ALA A 67 21.27 -3.03 1.43
CA ALA A 67 20.26 -2.51 0.49
C ALA A 67 19.66 -3.60 -0.44
N SER A 68 20.49 -4.54 -0.90
CA SER A 68 20.06 -5.67 -1.73
C SER A 68 19.09 -6.60 -0.99
N GLU A 69 19.32 -6.84 0.28
CA GLU A 69 18.50 -7.72 1.12
C GLU A 69 17.17 -7.07 1.47
N ILE A 70 17.17 -5.75 1.72
CA ILE A 70 15.95 -4.96 1.91
C ILE A 70 15.08 -5.03 0.66
N LEU A 71 15.66 -4.82 -0.52
CA LEU A 71 14.91 -4.90 -1.79
C LEU A 71 14.35 -6.31 -2.02
N ARG A 72 15.15 -7.35 -1.76
CA ARG A 72 14.70 -8.75 -1.89
C ARG A 72 13.56 -9.08 -0.91
N ALA A 73 13.66 -8.63 0.33
CA ALA A 73 12.62 -8.84 1.35
C ALA A 73 11.33 -8.06 1.05
N ALA A 74 11.45 -6.86 0.49
CA ALA A 74 10.32 -6.00 0.16
C ALA A 74 9.63 -6.36 -1.17
N ALA A 75 10.28 -7.09 -2.06
CA ALA A 75 9.77 -7.38 -3.41
C ALA A 75 8.40 -8.08 -3.40
N LEU A 76 8.26 -9.17 -2.62
CA LEU A 76 7.01 -9.92 -2.55
C LEU A 76 5.88 -9.12 -1.86
N PRO A 77 6.11 -8.48 -0.70
CA PRO A 77 5.15 -7.53 -0.12
C PRO A 77 4.72 -6.44 -1.10
N ALA A 78 5.67 -5.80 -1.79
CA ALA A 78 5.39 -4.71 -2.73
C ALA A 78 4.54 -5.21 -3.90
N PHE A 79 4.88 -6.38 -4.45
CA PHE A 79 4.07 -7.02 -5.48
C PHE A 79 2.64 -7.30 -4.98
N GLY A 80 2.47 -7.82 -3.76
CA GLY A 80 1.15 -8.03 -3.18
C GLY A 80 0.34 -6.73 -3.05
N THR A 81 0.99 -5.63 -2.64
CA THR A 81 0.30 -4.34 -2.50
C THR A 81 -0.23 -3.77 -3.82
N LEU A 82 0.37 -4.12 -4.98
CA LEU A 82 -0.13 -3.74 -6.30
C LEU A 82 -1.56 -4.23 -6.55
N PHE A 83 -1.94 -5.36 -5.96
CA PHE A 83 -3.28 -5.95 -6.11
C PHE A 83 -4.21 -5.55 -4.97
N VAL A 84 -3.70 -5.47 -3.75
CA VAL A 84 -4.51 -5.15 -2.57
C VAL A 84 -5.04 -3.72 -2.62
N ALA A 85 -4.20 -2.75 -3.00
CA ALA A 85 -4.57 -1.34 -2.96
C ALA A 85 -5.72 -0.97 -3.92
N PRO A 86 -5.74 -1.42 -5.19
CA PRO A 86 -6.83 -1.11 -6.12
C PRO A 86 -8.14 -1.81 -5.76
N LEU A 87 -8.06 -3.05 -5.27
CA LEU A 87 -9.23 -3.79 -4.79
C LEU A 87 -9.87 -3.08 -3.59
N ALA A 88 -9.04 -2.66 -2.62
CA ALA A 88 -9.50 -1.89 -1.47
C ALA A 88 -10.10 -0.53 -1.89
N PHE A 89 -9.43 0.19 -2.80
CA PHE A 89 -9.93 1.46 -3.32
C PHE A 89 -11.31 1.32 -3.95
N TRP A 90 -11.46 0.33 -4.83
CA TRP A 90 -12.72 0.06 -5.50
C TRP A 90 -13.83 -0.32 -4.52
N PHE A 91 -13.51 -1.15 -3.53
CA PHE A 91 -14.45 -1.53 -2.47
C PHE A 91 -14.95 -0.31 -1.68
N PHE A 92 -14.06 0.55 -1.19
CA PHE A 92 -14.45 1.77 -0.47
C PHE A 92 -15.20 2.76 -1.36
N ARG A 93 -14.85 2.83 -2.64
CA ARG A 93 -15.54 3.71 -3.58
C ARG A 93 -16.99 3.26 -3.83
N ARG A 94 -17.25 1.95 -3.83
CA ARG A 94 -18.61 1.40 -3.90
C ARG A 94 -19.45 1.65 -2.65
N GLN A 95 -18.81 1.88 -1.51
CA GLN A 95 -19.49 2.18 -0.25
C GLN A 95 -19.87 3.66 -0.10
N ARG A 96 -19.42 4.54 -1.01
CA ARG A 96 -19.85 5.94 -0.97
C ARG A 96 -21.36 6.00 -1.16
N PRO A 97 -22.10 6.68 -0.25
CA PRO A 97 -23.48 7.03 -0.50
C PRO A 97 -23.56 7.70 -1.86
N ALA A 98 -24.57 7.35 -2.66
CA ALA A 98 -24.92 8.17 -3.81
C ALA A 98 -25.09 9.59 -3.28
N LEU A 99 -24.26 10.52 -3.74
CA LEU A 99 -24.50 11.93 -3.49
C LEU A 99 -25.88 12.20 -4.07
N THR A 100 -26.89 12.30 -3.21
CA THR A 100 -28.22 12.76 -3.57
C THR A 100 -28.02 14.13 -4.18
N ALA A 101 -28.18 14.19 -5.50
CA ALA A 101 -28.26 15.41 -6.27
C ALA A 101 -29.55 16.16 -5.93
#